data_AF-A0A965IGE3-F1
#
_entry.id   AF-A0A965IGE3-F1
#
_cell.length_a   1.000
_cell.length_b   1.000
_cell.length_c   1.000
_cell.angle_alpha   90.00
_cell.angle_beta   90.00
_cell.angle_gamma   90.00
#
_symmetry.space_group_name_H-M   'P 1'
#
loop_
_entity.id
_entity.type
_entity.pdbx_description
1 polymer ?
#
loop_
_entity_poly.entity_id
_entity_poly.type
_entity_poly.pdbx_seq_one_letter_code
_entity_poly.pdbx_strand_id
1 'polypeptide(L)'
;MTGSHGGRSAAGFVVDVSKKPLAVFFNDAGGGKDDAGKVGLGMLQAIGVPAACYSHMSARIGDAQDGLENGILTDMNDFARLAGMKEDLQVSEAIRCVKKSEHPD
;
A
#
# COMPACT_ATOMS: atom_id res chain seq x y z
N MET A 1 -6.36 1.44 3.76
CA MET A 1 -6.70 1.32 2.33
C MET A 1 -6.97 2.69 1.76
N THR A 2 -6.55 2.96 0.54
CA THR A 2 -6.98 4.13 -0.25
C THR A 2 -7.54 3.62 -1.58
N GLY A 3 -8.46 4.35 -2.21
CA GLY A 3 -8.98 3.99 -3.55
C GLY A 3 -8.16 4.57 -4.70
N SER A 4 -7.10 5.32 -4.44
CA SER A 4 -6.38 6.14 -5.43
C SER A 4 -4.87 5.91 -5.37
N HIS A 5 -4.15 6.54 -6.28
CA HIS A 5 -2.69 6.50 -6.37
C HIS A 5 -1.99 7.06 -5.14
N GLY A 6 -0.87 6.40 -4.80
CA GLY A 6 0.05 6.75 -3.71
C GLY A 6 0.93 7.94 -4.05
N GLY A 7 0.34 9.02 -4.57
CA GLY A 7 1.03 10.28 -4.79
C GLY A 7 1.38 10.99 -3.47
N ARG A 8 2.18 12.06 -3.58
CA ARG A 8 2.66 12.84 -2.42
C ARG A 8 1.54 13.34 -1.50
N SER A 9 0.41 13.78 -2.06
CA SER A 9 -0.73 14.27 -1.28
C SER A 9 -1.36 13.17 -0.44
N ALA A 10 -1.58 11.99 -1.01
CA ALA A 10 -2.15 10.85 -0.30
C ALA A 10 -1.22 10.36 0.83
N ALA A 11 0.08 10.24 0.54
CA ALA A 11 1.07 9.85 1.55
C ALA A 11 1.28 10.92 2.63
N GLY A 12 1.14 12.21 2.29
CA GLY A 12 1.26 13.33 3.23
C GLY A 12 0.34 13.20 4.43
N PHE A 13 -0.92 12.80 4.22
CA PHE A 13 -1.86 12.55 5.33
C PHE A 13 -1.34 11.53 6.34
N VAL A 14 -0.63 10.49 5.89
CA VAL A 14 -0.05 9.47 6.77
C VAL A 14 1.23 9.99 7.46
N VAL A 15 2.00 10.84 6.79
CA VAL A 15 3.18 11.50 7.36
C VAL A 15 2.78 12.45 8.49
N ASP A 16 1.68 13.16 8.35
CA ASP A 16 1.27 14.22 9.29
C ASP A 16 0.57 13.69 10.56
N VAL A 17 -0.02 12.49 10.52
CA VAL A 17 -0.69 11.91 11.70
C VAL A 17 0.31 11.35 12.72
N SER A 18 0.09 11.61 14.01
CA SER A 18 0.97 11.08 15.07
C SER A 18 0.88 9.56 15.23
N LYS A 19 -0.33 8.99 15.07
CA LYS A 19 -0.54 7.54 15.11
C LYS A 19 -0.45 6.96 13.70
N LYS A 20 0.59 6.17 13.45
CA LYS A 20 0.82 5.55 12.15
C LYS A 20 -0.10 4.34 11.95
N PRO A 21 -0.60 4.10 10.73
CA PRO A 21 -1.30 2.86 10.39
C PRO A 21 -0.32 1.69 10.36
N LEU A 22 -0.84 0.46 10.55
CA LEU A 22 -0.04 -0.77 10.46
C LEU A 22 0.51 -0.99 9.05
N ALA A 23 -0.27 -0.67 8.03
CA ALA A 23 0.13 -0.68 6.64
C ALA A 23 -0.77 0.24 5.80
N VAL A 24 -0.28 0.66 4.65
CA VAL A 24 -1.03 1.48 3.68
C VAL A 24 -1.02 0.80 2.33
N PHE A 25 -2.18 0.81 1.65
CA PHE A 25 -2.34 0.24 0.33
C PHE A 25 -2.90 1.32 -0.61
N PHE A 26 -2.25 1.51 -1.73
CA PHE A 26 -2.62 2.46 -2.78
C PHE A 26 -3.05 1.71 -4.05
N ASN A 27 -3.98 2.27 -4.81
CA ASN A 27 -4.21 1.78 -6.17
C ASN A 27 -3.05 2.28 -7.05
N ASP A 28 -2.43 1.48 -7.90
CA ASP A 28 -1.30 1.97 -8.71
C ASP A 28 -1.73 2.99 -9.77
N ALA A 29 -2.98 2.90 -10.25
CA ALA A 29 -3.57 3.75 -11.30
C ALA A 29 -2.61 4.03 -12.48
N GLY A 30 -1.78 3.04 -12.83
CA GLY A 30 -0.79 3.13 -13.92
C GLY A 30 0.49 3.91 -13.59
N GLY A 31 0.74 4.27 -12.33
CA GLY A 31 1.99 4.88 -11.85
C GLY A 31 2.18 6.36 -12.19
N GLY A 32 1.55 6.86 -13.25
CA GLY A 32 1.71 8.24 -13.70
C GLY A 32 3.10 8.52 -14.30
N LYS A 33 3.34 9.77 -14.71
CA LYS A 33 4.63 10.19 -15.28
C LYS A 33 5.74 10.05 -14.24
N ASP A 34 6.84 9.41 -14.60
CA ASP A 34 8.03 9.22 -13.75
C ASP A 34 7.68 8.59 -12.38
N ASP A 35 6.70 7.67 -12.35
CA ASP A 35 6.18 7.02 -11.14
C ASP A 35 5.64 7.99 -10.07
N ALA A 36 5.19 9.18 -10.47
CA ALA A 36 4.62 10.18 -9.57
C ALA A 36 3.44 9.66 -8.71
N GLY A 37 2.72 8.65 -9.18
CA GLY A 37 1.62 7.98 -8.48
C GLY A 37 2.07 6.93 -7.45
N LYS A 38 3.37 6.62 -7.35
CA LYS A 38 3.92 5.62 -6.41
C LYS A 38 4.93 6.22 -5.42
N VAL A 39 5.26 7.51 -5.52
CA VAL A 39 6.22 8.21 -4.63
C VAL A 39 5.92 8.04 -3.13
N GLY A 40 4.65 7.80 -2.78
CA GLY A 40 4.19 7.51 -1.43
C GLY A 40 4.82 6.26 -0.83
N LEU A 41 5.23 5.27 -1.62
CA LEU A 41 5.96 4.10 -1.13
C LEU A 41 7.28 4.50 -0.45
N GLY A 42 8.04 5.39 -1.10
CA GLY A 42 9.29 5.94 -0.56
C GLY A 42 9.07 6.88 0.62
N MET A 43 8.01 7.68 0.60
CA MET A 43 7.65 8.53 1.74
C MET A 43 7.30 7.72 2.98
N LEU A 44 6.54 6.63 2.83
CA LEU A 44 6.18 5.74 3.93
C LEU A 44 7.35 4.88 4.39
N GLN A 45 8.26 4.51 3.48
CA GLN A 45 9.54 3.88 3.83
C GLN A 45 10.34 4.78 4.79
N ALA A 46 10.43 6.08 4.52
CA ALA A 46 11.20 7.03 5.32
C ALA A 46 10.70 7.17 6.77
N ILE A 47 9.44 6.79 7.05
CA ILE A 47 8.83 6.88 8.38
C ILE A 47 8.50 5.51 8.99
N GLY A 48 9.01 4.42 8.42
CA GLY A 48 8.84 3.07 8.97
C GLY A 48 7.44 2.47 8.81
N VAL A 49 6.67 2.92 7.81
CA VAL A 49 5.31 2.41 7.55
C VAL A 49 5.33 1.45 6.36
N PRO A 50 4.93 0.18 6.54
CA PRO A 50 4.73 -0.75 5.43
C PRO A 50 3.72 -0.20 4.41
N ALA A 51 4.09 -0.22 3.13
CA ALA A 51 3.25 0.30 2.07
C ALA A 51 3.34 -0.55 0.80
N ALA A 52 2.19 -0.72 0.15
CA ALA A 52 2.08 -1.42 -1.12
C ALA A 52 1.11 -0.72 -2.09
N CYS A 53 1.28 -0.98 -3.37
CA CYS A 53 0.35 -0.65 -4.44
C CYS A 53 -0.38 -1.92 -4.90
N TYR A 54 -1.65 -1.79 -5.30
CA TYR A 54 -2.43 -2.83 -5.95
C TYR A 54 -2.89 -2.39 -7.34
N SER A 55 -3.07 -3.35 -8.25
CA SER A 55 -3.35 -3.08 -9.67
C SER A 55 -4.71 -2.45 -9.91
N HIS A 56 -4.75 -1.34 -10.65
CA HIS A 56 -6.00 -0.78 -11.20
C HIS A 56 -6.74 -1.72 -12.16
N MET A 57 -6.07 -2.77 -12.66
CA MET A 57 -6.70 -3.81 -13.50
C MET A 57 -7.41 -4.88 -12.66
N SER A 58 -7.05 -5.00 -11.39
CA SER A 58 -7.68 -5.93 -10.43
C SER A 58 -8.80 -5.29 -9.61
N ALA A 59 -8.75 -3.96 -9.43
CA ALA A 59 -9.74 -3.23 -8.66
C ALA A 59 -9.93 -1.79 -9.17
N ARG A 60 -11.16 -1.28 -9.05
CA ARG A 60 -11.61 0.02 -9.54
C ARG A 60 -10.88 1.17 -8.84
N ILE A 61 -10.45 2.14 -9.64
CA ILE A 61 -9.94 3.42 -9.12
C ILE A 61 -11.09 4.18 -8.48
N GLY A 62 -10.86 4.73 -7.29
CA GLY A 62 -11.83 5.45 -6.49
C GLY A 62 -12.63 4.58 -5.51
N ASP A 63 -12.49 3.25 -5.56
CA ASP A 63 -13.22 2.31 -4.71
C ASP A 63 -12.24 1.54 -3.80
N ALA A 64 -12.12 1.99 -2.55
CA ALA A 64 -11.23 1.36 -1.57
C ALA A 64 -11.74 -0.01 -1.08
N GLN A 65 -13.06 -0.24 -1.15
CA GLN A 65 -13.65 -1.52 -0.75
C GLN A 65 -13.34 -2.57 -1.82
N ASP A 66 -13.50 -2.21 -3.10
CA ASP A 66 -13.09 -3.06 -4.22
C ASP A 66 -11.60 -3.39 -4.19
N GLY A 67 -10.75 -2.41 -3.83
CA GLY A 67 -9.32 -2.63 -3.63
C GLY A 67 -9.00 -3.60 -2.48
N LEU A 68 -9.80 -3.60 -1.42
CA LEU A 68 -9.65 -4.54 -0.30
C LEU A 68 -10.04 -5.97 -0.69
N GLU A 69 -11.09 -6.12 -1.49
CA GLU A 69 -11.67 -7.41 -1.87
C GLU A 69 -10.95 -8.06 -3.05
N ASN A 70 -10.59 -7.27 -4.07
CA ASN A 70 -10.15 -7.75 -5.37
C ASN A 70 -8.70 -7.32 -5.73
N GLY A 71 -8.11 -6.39 -4.96
CA GLY A 71 -6.79 -5.84 -5.27
C GLY A 71 -5.67 -6.89 -5.26
N ILE A 72 -4.83 -6.87 -6.30
CA ILE A 72 -3.62 -7.68 -6.43
C ILE A 72 -2.39 -6.77 -6.35
N LEU A 73 -1.43 -7.10 -5.49
CA LEU A 73 -0.26 -6.25 -5.27
C LEU A 73 0.66 -6.18 -6.50
N THR A 74 1.11 -4.96 -6.82
CA THR A 74 2.01 -4.67 -7.95
C THR A 74 3.37 -4.13 -7.52
N ASP A 75 3.42 -3.33 -6.46
CA ASP A 75 4.67 -2.76 -5.94
C ASP A 75 4.58 -2.61 -4.43
N MET A 76 5.73 -2.54 -3.74
CA MET A 76 5.77 -2.33 -2.30
C MET A 76 7.14 -1.88 -1.82
N ASN A 77 7.17 -1.22 -0.66
CA ASN A 77 8.40 -0.81 0.01
C ASN A 77 9.03 -1.96 0.82
N ASP A 78 10.26 -1.75 1.29
CA ASP A 78 11.03 -2.80 1.96
C ASP A 78 10.38 -3.26 3.27
N PHE A 79 9.75 -2.35 4.03
CA PHE A 79 9.02 -2.73 5.24
C PHE A 79 7.83 -3.67 4.95
N ALA A 80 7.10 -3.44 3.86
CA ALA A 80 6.06 -4.36 3.41
C ALA A 80 6.63 -5.72 2.97
N ARG A 81 7.78 -5.74 2.27
CA ARG A 81 8.47 -7.00 1.90
C ARG A 81 8.93 -7.76 3.14
N LEU A 82 9.51 -7.08 4.13
CA LEU A 82 9.93 -7.66 5.40
C LEU A 82 8.76 -8.21 6.23
N ALA A 83 7.60 -7.57 6.16
CA ALA A 83 6.37 -8.09 6.76
C ALA A 83 5.83 -9.35 6.05
N GLY A 84 6.38 -9.72 4.88
CA GLY A 84 6.02 -10.91 4.12
C GLY A 84 5.07 -10.67 2.94
N MET A 85 4.83 -9.42 2.54
CA MET A 85 4.10 -9.11 1.31
C MET A 85 4.94 -9.43 0.08
N LYS A 86 4.26 -9.80 -1.02
CA LYS A 86 4.87 -10.11 -2.32
C LYS A 86 3.98 -9.62 -3.45
N GLU A 87 4.58 -9.41 -4.62
CA GLU A 87 3.84 -9.16 -5.87
C GLU A 87 2.89 -10.32 -6.17
N ASP A 88 1.81 -10.03 -6.89
CA ASP A 88 0.73 -10.95 -7.24
C ASP A 88 -0.09 -11.50 -6.06
N LEU A 89 0.21 -11.09 -4.83
CA LEU A 89 -0.56 -11.45 -3.65
C LEU A 89 -1.87 -10.66 -3.59
N GLN A 90 -2.97 -11.28 -3.17
CA GLN A 90 -4.19 -10.53 -2.90
C GLN A 90 -4.00 -9.60 -1.69
N VAL A 91 -4.61 -8.41 -1.72
CA VAL A 91 -4.59 -7.46 -0.60
C VAL A 91 -5.09 -8.11 0.69
N SER A 92 -6.13 -8.95 0.61
CA SER A 92 -6.71 -9.67 1.74
C SER A 92 -5.69 -10.61 2.43
N GLU A 93 -4.79 -11.21 1.65
CA GLU A 93 -3.71 -12.07 2.13
C GLU A 93 -2.53 -11.24 2.65
N ALA A 94 -2.17 -10.17 1.96
CA ALA A 94 -1.12 -9.23 2.36
C ALA A 94 -1.38 -8.62 3.75
N ILE A 95 -2.65 -8.30 4.07
CA ILE A 95 -3.05 -7.82 5.39
C ILE A 95 -2.72 -8.83 6.50
N ARG A 96 -2.80 -10.14 6.20
CA ARG A 96 -2.49 -11.19 7.18
C ARG A 96 -0.98 -11.25 7.47
N CYS A 97 -0.13 -10.90 6.50
CA CYS A 97 1.32 -10.84 6.70
C CYS A 97 1.69 -9.80 7.78
N VAL A 98 1.07 -8.61 7.73
CA VAL A 98 1.29 -7.54 8.73
C VAL A 98 0.76 -7.92 10.12
N LYS A 99 -0.34 -8.66 10.21
CA LYS A 99 -0.89 -9.09 11.51
C LYS A 99 0.02 -10.09 12.22
N LYS A 100 0.76 -10.92 11.48
CA LYS A 100 1.70 -11.90 12.03
C LYS A 100 2.98 -11.24 12.56
N SER A 101 3.45 -10.15 11.96
CA SER A 101 4.66 -9.47 12.43
C SER A 101 4.48 -8.75 13.78
N GLU A 102 3.25 -8.35 14.11
CA GLU A 102 2.93 -7.67 15.38
C GLU A 102 2.79 -8.65 16.57
N HIS A 103 2.64 -9.95 16.31
CA HIS A 103 2.50 -11.01 17.32
C HIS A 103 3.35 -12.22 16.91
N PRO A 104 4.68 -12.20 17.13
CA PRO A 104 5.46 -13.43 17.02
C PRO A 104 4.98 -14.43 18.08
N ASP A 105 4.63 -15.64 17.64
CA ASP A 105 4.26 -16.77 18.52
C ASP A 105 5.35 -17.06 19.58
#